data_AF-A0A965SIU7-F1
#
_entry.id   AF-A0A965SIU7-F1
#
_cell.length_a   1.000
_cell.length_b   1.000
_cell.length_c   1.000
_cell.angle_alpha   90.00
_cell.angle_beta   90.00
_cell.angle_gamma   90.00
#
_symmetry.space_group_name_H-M   'P 1'
#
loop_
_entity.id
_entity.type
_entity.pdbx_description
1 polymer ?
#
loop_
_entity_poly.entity_id
_entity_poly.type
_entity_poly.pdbx_seq_one_letter_code
_entity_poly.pdbx_strand_id
1 'polypeptide(L)'
;MRELLAINQATPETPIFIGDELCISVQPVVQRPAITYTRKQVRSIIREVWPDELEETALFVAKRESNLVHTVIGGKSNCCYGLFQMYWSVHRAWLV
;
A
#
# COMPACT_ATOMS: atom_id res chain seq x y z
N MET A 1 9.49 -0.95 -14.51
CA MET A 1 10.01 -0.17 -15.66
C MET A 1 10.56 -1.06 -16.77
N ARG A 2 11.40 -2.08 -16.50
CA ARG A 2 11.86 -3.04 -17.54
C ARG A 2 10.74 -3.73 -18.33
N GLU A 3 9.65 -4.07 -17.66
CA GLU A 3 8.50 -4.76 -18.25
C GLU A 3 7.72 -3.89 -19.25
N LEU A 4 7.48 -2.61 -18.90
CA LEU A 4 6.89 -1.64 -19.83
C LEU A 4 7.77 -1.42 -21.05
N LEU A 5 9.09 -1.32 -20.86
CA LEU A 5 10.03 -1.21 -21.97
C LEU A 5 9.98 -2.47 -22.88
N ALA A 6 9.96 -3.66 -22.30
CA ALA A 6 9.88 -4.92 -23.07
C ALA A 6 8.57 -5.06 -23.87
N ILE A 7 7.42 -4.73 -23.26
CA ILE A 7 6.10 -4.79 -23.93
C ILE A 7 6.03 -3.82 -25.10
N ASN A 8 6.67 -2.66 -24.98
CA ASN A 8 6.73 -1.65 -26.04
C ASN A 8 7.93 -1.83 -26.97
N GLN A 9 8.67 -2.96 -26.88
CA GLN A 9 9.91 -3.22 -27.63
C GLN A 9 10.92 -2.04 -27.58
N ALA A 10 10.92 -1.32 -26.46
CA ALA A 10 11.67 -0.09 -26.26
C ALA A 10 12.89 -0.33 -25.36
N THR A 11 13.84 0.60 -25.44
CA THR A 11 14.98 0.73 -24.52
C THR A 11 14.85 2.01 -23.69
N PRO A 12 15.63 2.17 -22.60
CA PRO A 12 15.62 3.42 -21.81
C PRO A 12 15.96 4.68 -22.61
N GLU A 13 16.64 4.53 -23.75
CA GLU A 13 17.04 5.61 -24.66
C GLU A 13 16.01 5.88 -25.76
N THR A 14 14.95 5.05 -25.86
CA THR A 14 13.91 5.23 -26.88
C THR A 14 13.05 6.44 -26.52
N PRO A 15 13.02 7.50 -27.34
CA PRO A 15 12.22 8.68 -27.07
C PRO A 15 10.73 8.39 -27.26
N ILE A 16 9.89 8.98 -26.40
CA ILE A 16 8.43 8.91 -26.48
C ILE A 16 7.92 10.28 -26.93
N PHE A 17 7.08 10.31 -27.97
CA PHE A 17 6.50 11.52 -28.52
C PHE A 17 5.00 11.61 -28.23
N ILE A 18 4.47 12.83 -28.33
CA ILE A 18 3.04 13.09 -28.19
C ILE A 18 2.31 12.44 -29.38
N GLY A 19 1.38 11.54 -29.07
CA GLY A 19 0.60 10.79 -30.07
C GLY A 19 1.02 9.33 -30.21
N ASP A 20 2.10 8.91 -29.55
CA ASP A 20 2.52 7.50 -29.55
C ASP A 20 1.50 6.63 -28.78
N GLU A 21 1.11 5.52 -29.39
CA GLU A 21 0.33 4.48 -28.71
C GLU A 21 1.28 3.57 -27.92
N LEU A 22 1.05 3.47 -26.61
CA LEU A 22 1.84 2.64 -25.70
C LEU A 22 1.00 1.47 -25.18
N CYS A 23 1.53 0.27 -25.35
CA CYS A 23 0.98 -0.95 -24.77
C CYS A 23 1.26 -0.98 -23.26
N ILE A 24 0.20 -1.13 -22.47
CA ILE A 24 0.30 -1.37 -21.03
C ILE A 24 -0.06 -2.81 -20.71
N SER A 25 0.63 -3.40 -19.73
CA SER A 25 0.22 -4.69 -19.18
C SER A 25 -1.12 -4.51 -18.47
N VAL A 26 -2.16 -5.17 -18.98
CA VAL A 26 -3.47 -5.29 -18.32
C VAL A 26 -3.49 -6.41 -17.28
N GLN A 27 -2.37 -7.09 -17.07
CA GLN A 27 -2.30 -8.15 -16.07
C GLN A 27 -2.57 -7.52 -14.70
N PRO A 28 -3.62 -7.94 -13.99
CA PRO A 28 -3.76 -7.56 -12.60
C PRO A 28 -2.52 -8.11 -11.91
N VAL A 29 -1.69 -7.20 -11.38
CA VAL A 29 -0.64 -7.61 -10.47
C VAL A 29 -1.37 -8.22 -9.29
N VAL A 30 -1.44 -9.56 -9.27
CA VAL A 30 -1.90 -10.29 -8.08
C VAL A 30 -0.81 -10.06 -7.05
N GLN A 31 -0.92 -8.95 -6.32
CA GLN A 31 -0.10 -8.71 -5.16
C GLN A 31 -0.45 -9.81 -4.16
N ARG A 32 0.35 -10.88 -4.16
CA ARG A 32 0.33 -11.81 -3.05
C ARG A 32 0.63 -10.98 -1.81
N PRO A 33 -0.23 -10.99 -0.77
CA PRO A 33 0.01 -10.16 0.39
C PRO A 33 1.39 -10.53 0.93
N ALA A 34 2.31 -9.57 0.89
CA ALA A 34 3.56 -9.76 1.61
C ALA A 34 3.16 -9.91 3.07
N ILE A 35 3.63 -10.98 3.73
CA ILE A 35 3.35 -11.21 5.16
C ILE A 35 3.86 -10.00 5.97
N THR A 36 4.86 -9.27 5.44
CA THR A 36 5.37 -8.04 6.00
C THR A 36 5.62 -6.97 4.95
N TYR A 37 5.13 -5.75 5.22
CA TYR A 37 5.39 -4.55 4.42
C TYR A 37 6.39 -3.63 5.12
N THR A 38 7.26 -3.00 4.34
CA THR A 38 8.08 -1.87 4.82
C THR A 38 7.20 -0.65 5.07
N ARG A 39 7.67 0.29 5.90
CA ARG A 39 6.95 1.57 6.14
C ARG A 39 6.65 2.35 4.86
N LYS A 40 7.56 2.30 3.88
CA LYS A 40 7.38 2.94 2.57
C LYS A 40 6.24 2.29 1.78
N GLN A 41 6.16 0.96 1.79
CA GLN A 41 5.08 0.22 1.16
C GLN A 41 3.74 0.49 1.87
N VAL A 42 3.70 0.47 3.20
CA VAL A 42 2.49 0.82 3.97
C VAL A 42 1.98 2.21 3.61
N ARG A 43 2.87 3.22 3.53
CA ARG A 43 2.49 4.56 3.08
C ARG A 43 1.92 4.57 1.66
N SER A 44 2.52 3.81 0.75
CA SER A 44 2.01 3.70 -0.64
C SER A 44 0.62 3.09 -0.67
N ILE A 45 0.40 2.02 0.09
CA ILE A 45 -0.88 1.32 0.19
C ILE A 45 -1.95 2.26 0.76
N ILE A 46 -1.62 3.05 1.80
CA ILE A 46 -2.58 4.02 2.36
C ILE A 46 -3.05 5.00 1.28
N ARG A 47 -2.12 5.55 0.48
CA ARG A 47 -2.45 6.49 -0.62
C ARG A 47 -3.20 5.85 -1.79
N GLU A 48 -3.02 4.56 -1.99
CA GLU A 48 -3.70 3.81 -3.06
C GLU A 48 -5.14 3.42 -2.68
N VAL A 49 -5.37 3.11 -1.40
CA VAL A 49 -6.64 2.54 -0.91
C VAL A 49 -7.58 3.60 -0.34
N TRP A 50 -7.04 4.63 0.33
CA TRP A 50 -7.87 5.67 0.93
C TRP A 50 -8.23 6.75 -0.10
N PRO A 51 -9.44 7.34 -0.02
CA PRO A 51 -9.77 8.53 -0.81
C PRO A 51 -8.78 9.67 -0.56
N ASP A 52 -8.49 10.46 -1.59
CA ASP A 52 -7.54 11.59 -1.53
C ASP A 52 -7.84 12.57 -0.38
N GLU A 53 -9.12 12.77 -0.05
CA GLU A 53 -9.55 13.65 1.04
C GLU A 53 -9.25 13.09 2.45
N LEU A 54 -8.99 11.79 2.57
CA LEU A 54 -8.73 11.10 3.84
C LEU A 54 -7.30 10.55 3.94
N GLU A 55 -6.52 10.47 2.86
CA GLU A 55 -5.21 9.80 2.87
C GLU A 55 -4.24 10.41 3.90
N GLU A 56 -4.17 11.74 4.01
CA GLU A 56 -3.26 12.41 4.95
C GLU A 56 -3.69 12.21 6.41
N THR A 57 -5.01 12.12 6.66
CA THR A 57 -5.54 11.75 7.98
C THR A 57 -5.19 10.31 8.32
N ALA A 58 -5.35 9.38 7.37
CA ALA A 58 -4.99 7.99 7.55
C ALA A 58 -3.48 7.82 7.82
N LEU A 59 -2.64 8.56 7.11
CA LEU A 59 -1.18 8.59 7.36
C LEU A 59 -0.84 9.12 8.74
N PHE A 60 -1.47 10.21 9.17
CA PHE A 60 -1.28 10.77 10.51
C PHE A 60 -1.63 9.74 11.60
N VAL A 61 -2.81 9.10 11.51
CA VAL A 61 -3.24 8.11 12.48
C VAL A 61 -2.33 6.89 12.46
N ALA A 62 -2.05 6.30 11.30
CA ALA A 62 -1.17 5.12 11.19
C ALA A 62 0.25 5.39 11.72
N LYS A 63 0.76 6.61 11.53
CA LYS A 63 2.04 7.02 12.09
C LYS A 63 1.99 7.14 13.61
N ARG A 64 0.92 7.73 14.17
CA ARG A 64 0.72 7.89 15.61
C ARG A 64 0.54 6.54 16.32
N GLU A 65 -0.29 5.67 15.76
CA GLU A 65 -0.73 4.43 16.41
C GLU A 65 0.33 3.32 16.37
N SER A 66 1.03 3.15 15.24
CA SER A 66 1.96 2.03 15.07
C SER A 66 3.29 2.40 14.43
N ASN A 67 3.53 3.69 14.15
CA ASN A 67 4.68 4.16 13.40
C ASN A 67 4.79 3.49 12.01
N LEU A 68 3.64 3.33 11.34
CA LEU A 68 3.50 2.67 10.02
C LEU A 68 3.95 1.20 10.01
N VAL A 69 3.91 0.52 11.15
CA VAL A 69 4.21 -0.91 11.28
C VAL A 69 2.88 -1.66 11.42
N HIS A 70 2.52 -2.45 10.42
CA HIS A 70 1.19 -3.07 10.32
C HIS A 70 0.99 -4.29 11.23
N THR A 71 2.05 -4.83 11.84
CA THR A 71 2.01 -6.03 12.71
C THR A 71 2.08 -5.70 14.21
N VAL A 72 1.99 -4.43 14.60
CA VAL A 72 2.14 -4.03 16.01
C VAL A 72 0.98 -4.56 16.84
N ILE A 73 1.31 -5.18 17.96
CA ILE A 73 0.38 -5.47 19.04
C ILE A 73 0.78 -4.59 20.22
N GLY A 74 -0.14 -3.76 20.69
CA GLY A 74 0.15 -2.72 21.66
C GLY A 74 -0.97 -2.52 22.67
N GLY A 75 -0.83 -1.45 23.47
CA GLY A 75 -1.74 -1.12 24.55
C GLY A 75 -1.55 -2.00 25.80
N LYS A 76 -2.32 -1.70 26.84
CA LYS A 76 -2.33 -2.51 28.06
C LYS A 76 -2.88 -3.89 27.74
N SER A 77 -2.21 -4.94 28.23
CA SER A 77 -2.60 -6.34 28.00
C SER A 77 -2.74 -6.74 26.52
N ASN A 78 -1.96 -6.12 25.61
CA ASN A 78 -1.97 -6.45 24.17
C ASN A 78 -3.37 -6.32 23.54
N CYS A 79 -4.12 -5.29 23.93
CA CYS A 79 -5.51 -5.12 23.54
C CYS A 79 -5.72 -4.57 22.12
N CYS A 80 -4.69 -3.93 21.54
CA CYS A 80 -4.80 -3.21 20.28
C CYS A 80 -3.92 -3.82 19.20
N TYR A 81 -4.46 -3.92 17.98
CA TYR A 81 -3.85 -4.68 16.89
C TYR A 81 -3.68 -3.85 15.63
N GLY A 82 -2.52 -4.08 15.01
CA GLY A 82 -2.21 -3.69 13.64
C GLY A 82 -1.90 -2.22 13.44
N LEU A 83 -2.00 -1.80 12.18
CA LEU A 83 -1.62 -0.48 11.68
C LEU A 83 -2.32 0.69 12.39
N PHE A 84 -3.60 0.50 12.73
CA PHE A 84 -4.45 1.50 13.37
C PHE A 84 -4.76 1.19 14.84
N GLN A 85 -4.06 0.22 15.44
CA GLN A 85 -4.25 -0.18 16.85
C GLN A 85 -5.73 -0.45 17.21
N MET A 86 -6.39 -1.27 16.40
CA MET A 86 -7.80 -1.62 16.57
C MET A 86 -8.00 -2.41 17.86
N TYR A 87 -8.95 -1.98 18.70
CA TYR A 87 -9.24 -2.65 19.96
C TYR A 87 -9.95 -3.99 19.73
N TRP A 88 -9.32 -5.08 20.15
CA TRP A 88 -9.74 -6.46 19.88
C TRP A 88 -11.14 -6.79 20.39
N SER A 89 -11.43 -6.48 21.64
CA SER A 89 -12.70 -6.91 22.27
C SER A 89 -13.92 -6.38 21.54
N VAL A 90 -13.79 -5.24 20.84
CA VAL A 90 -14.86 -4.62 20.05
C VAL A 90 -14.79 -5.07 18.59
N HIS A 91 -13.59 -5.11 18.01
CA HIS A 91 -13.43 -5.27 16.55
C HIS A 91 -13.06 -6.69 16.11
N ARG A 92 -13.02 -7.67 17.02
CA ARG A 92 -12.68 -9.06 16.69
C ARG A 92 -13.46 -9.58 15.48
N ALA A 93 -14.75 -9.28 15.36
CA ALA A 93 -15.59 -9.74 14.25
C ALA A 93 -15.20 -9.18 12.87
N TRP A 94 -14.39 -8.11 12.82
CA TRP A 94 -13.87 -7.53 11.58
C TRP A 94 -12.46 -8.01 11.23
N LEU A 95 -11.80 -8.70 12.17
CA LEU A 95 -10.41 -9.13 12.06
C LEU A 95 -10.27 -10.65 11.84
N VAL A 96 -11.38 -11.40 11.81
CA VAL A 96 -11.47 -12.84 11.50
C VAL A 96 -12.19 -13.09 10.19
#